data_AF-F0RFU7-F1
#
_entry.id   AF-F0RFU7-F1
#
_cell.length_a   1.000
_cell.length_b   1.000
_cell.length_c   1.000
_cell.angle_alpha   90.00
_cell.angle_beta   90.00
_cell.angle_gamma   90.00
#
_symmetry.space_group_name_H-M   'P 1'
#
loop_
_entity.id
_entity.type
_entity.pdbx_description
1 polymer ?
#
loop_
_entity_poly.entity_id
_entity_poly.type
_entity_poly.pdbx_seq_one_letter_code
_entity_poly.pdbx_strand_id
1 'polypeptide(L)' 'MVVILGILFAAFLYWAYLPDYKMNPKEFWKTLIGMPIGLFLGFIGFGALNEVIRIWATGKKSINKNDKKI' A
#
# COMPACT_ATOMS: atom_id res chain seq x y z
N MET A 1 7.24 2.95 -27.29
CA MET A 1 8.24 3.42 -26.30
C MET A 1 7.72 3.30 -24.87
N VAL A 2 6.56 3.89 -24.53
CA VAL A 2 5.99 3.86 -23.16
C VAL A 2 5.61 2.46 -22.68
N VAL A 3 5.07 1.61 -23.56
CA VAL A 3 4.65 0.24 -23.23
C VAL A 3 5.84 -0.65 -22.82
N ILE A 4 6.97 -0.51 -23.52
CA ILE A 4 8.21 -1.26 -23.22
C ILE A 4 8.77 -0.84 -21.86
N LEU A 5 8.73 0.46 -21.53
CA LEU A 5 9.10 0.96 -20.20
C LEU A 5 8.18 0.38 -19.11
N GLY A 6 6.88 0.32 -19.36
CA GLY A 6 5.92 -0.24 -18.41
C GLY A 6 6.17 -1.72 -18.11
N ILE A 7 6.48 -2.52 -19.14
CA ILE A 7 6.77 -3.95 -19.00
C ILE A 7 8.13 -4.16 -18.29
N LEU A 8 9.17 -3.40 -18.64
CA LEU A 8 10.47 -3.46 -17.96
C LEU A 8 10.36 -3.05 -16.50
N PHE A 9 9.58 -2.02 -16.20
CA PHE A 9 9.33 -1.58 -14.84
C PHE A 9 8.55 -2.62 -14.03
N ALA A 10 7.50 -3.21 -14.61
CA ALA A 10 6.75 -4.29 -13.95
C ALA A 10 7.60 -5.55 -13.72
N ALA A 11 8.44 -5.93 -14.69
CA ALA A 11 9.36 -7.05 -14.58
C ALA A 11 10.47 -6.78 -13.54
N PHE A 12 10.98 -5.55 -13.49
CA PHE A 12 11.95 -5.12 -12.49
C PHE A 12 11.34 -5.15 -11.09
N LEU A 13 10.13 -4.63 -10.90
CA LEU A 13 9.40 -4.73 -9.64
C LEU A 13 9.14 -6.20 -9.27
N TYR A 14 8.73 -7.03 -10.24
CA TYR A 14 8.48 -8.44 -9.99
C TYR A 14 9.74 -9.17 -9.53
N TRP A 15 10.90 -8.91 -10.14
CA TRP A 15 12.16 -9.54 -9.75
C TRP A 15 12.71 -8.97 -8.44
N ALA A 16 12.76 -7.64 -8.29
CA ALA A 16 13.31 -6.99 -7.10
C ALA A 16 12.54 -7.38 -5.83
N TYR A 17 11.22 -7.52 -5.93
CA TYR A 17 10.35 -7.88 -4.82
C TYR A 17 9.96 -9.36 -4.80
N LEU A 18 10.49 -10.18 -5.71
CA LEU A 18 10.29 -11.63 -5.75
C LEU A 18 10.63 -12.34 -4.42
N PRO A 19 11.76 -12.03 -3.74
CA PRO A 19 12.06 -12.65 -2.45
C PRO A 19 11.02 -12.27 -1.36
N ASP A 20 10.69 -10.98 -1.23
CA ASP A 20 9.67 -10.51 -0.28
C ASP A 20 8.27 -11.05 -0.58
N TYR A 21 7.92 -11.13 -1.86
CA TYR A 21 6.68 -11.72 -2.34
C TYR A 21 6.58 -13.21 -2.01
N LYS A 22 7.69 -13.97 -2.17
CA LYS A 22 7.72 -15.39 -1.82
C LYS A 22 7.58 -15.63 -0.33
N MET A 23 8.12 -14.75 0.50
CA MET A 23 8.04 -14.88 1.95
C MET A 23 6.63 -14.58 2.48
N ASN A 24 5.98 -13.51 2.02
CA ASN A 24 4.64 -13.12 2.48
C ASN A 24 3.78 -12.51 1.35
N PRO A 25 3.26 -13.32 0.42
CA PRO A 25 2.56 -12.82 -0.77
C PRO A 25 1.29 -12.04 -0.42
N LYS A 26 0.59 -12.43 0.65
CA LYS A 26 -0.66 -11.78 1.10
C LYS A 26 -0.42 -10.38 1.65
N GLU A 27 0.63 -10.17 2.43
CA GLU A 27 0.96 -8.85 2.99
C GLU A 27 1.61 -7.94 1.96
N PHE A 28 2.41 -8.53 1.06
CA PHE A 28 3.03 -7.82 -0.04
C PHE A 28 2.00 -7.13 -0.93
N TRP A 29 0.99 -7.85 -1.44
CA TRP A 29 -0.06 -7.26 -2.28
C TRP A 29 -0.91 -6.22 -1.52
N LYS A 30 -1.23 -6.46 -0.24
CA LYS A 30 -1.93 -5.49 0.61
C LYS A 30 -1.14 -4.19 0.78
N THR A 31 0.18 -4.28 0.92
CA THR A 31 1.05 -3.11 1.08
C THR A 31 1.27 -2.40 -0.25
N LEU A 32 1.63 -3.15 -1.30
CA LEU A 32 1.90 -2.65 -2.65
C LEU A 32 0.72 -1.87 -3.23
N ILE A 33 -0.50 -2.35 -2.99
CA ILE A 33 -1.72 -1.71 -3.49
C ILE A 33 -2.31 -0.74 -2.44
N GLY A 34 -2.37 -1.17 -1.18
CA GLY A 34 -3.08 -0.43 -0.14
C GLY A 34 -2.38 0.85 0.32
N MET A 35 -1.04 0.93 0.30
CA MET A 35 -0.35 2.18 0.63
C MET A 35 -0.56 3.27 -0.42
N PRO A 36 -0.34 3.01 -1.72
CA PRO A 36 -0.61 4.00 -2.77
C PRO A 36 -2.07 4.45 -2.78
N ILE A 37 -3.02 3.52 -2.61
CA ILE A 37 -4.44 3.86 -2.53
C ILE A 37 -4.74 4.69 -1.28
N GLY A 38 -4.20 4.36 -0.12
CA GLY A 38 -4.38 5.14 1.11
C GLY A 38 -3.84 6.57 0.96
N LEU A 39 -2.64 6.73 0.39
CA LEU A 39 -2.06 8.04 0.07
C LEU A 39 -2.96 8.84 -0.89
N PHE A 40 -3.48 8.19 -1.93
CA PHE A 40 -4.39 8.82 -2.89
C PHE A 40 -5.71 9.25 -2.24
N LEU A 41 -6.33 8.38 -1.43
CA LEU A 41 -7.57 8.67 -0.71
C LEU A 41 -7.38 9.78 0.35
N GLY A 42 -6.22 9.79 1.02
CA GLY A 42 -5.84 10.88 1.91
C GLY A 42 -5.69 12.21 1.19
N PHE A 43 -5.14 12.19 -0.03
CA PHE A 43 -4.95 13.38 -0.86
C PHE A 43 -6.27 13.99 -1.35
N ILE A 44 -7.26 13.15 -1.72
CA ILE A 44 -8.59 13.62 -2.17
C ILE A 44 -9.55 14.00 -1.03
N GLY A 45 -9.09 13.95 0.23
CA GLY A 45 -9.88 14.37 1.40
C GLY A 45 -10.75 13.28 2.06
N PHE A 46 -10.64 12.03 1.64
CA PHE A 46 -11.40 10.91 2.21
C PHE A 46 -10.70 10.32 3.45
N GLY A 47 -10.61 11.11 4.53
CA GLY A 47 -9.88 10.76 5.75
C GLY A 47 -10.32 9.45 6.42
N ALA A 48 -11.63 9.21 6.55
CA ALA A 48 -12.16 7.99 7.16
C ALA A 48 -11.90 6.74 6.30
N LEU A 49 -12.00 6.86 4.97
CA LEU A 49 -11.72 5.77 4.04
C LEU A 49 -10.22 5.46 3.95
N ASN A 50 -9.38 6.50 3.95
CA ASN A 50 -7.92 6.38 4.04
C ASN A 50 -7.53 5.57 5.28
N GLU A 51 -8.14 5.84 6.43
CA GLU A 51 -7.82 5.12 7.66
C GLU A 51 -8.17 3.62 7.57
N VAL A 52 -9.33 3.27 7.02
CA VAL A 52 -9.74 1.88 6.77
C VAL A 52 -8.79 1.18 5.81
N ILE A 53 -8.44 1.83 4.69
CA ILE A 53 -7.51 1.26 3.70
C ILE A 53 -6.11 1.11 4.29
N ARG A 54 -5.65 2.04 5.12
CA ARG A 54 -4.32 1.97 5.74
C ARG A 54 -4.22 0.85 6.77
N ILE A 55 -5.29 0.62 7.55
CA ILE A 55 -5.40 -0.53 8.48
C ILE A 55 -5.37 -1.84 7.69
N TRP A 56 -6.15 -1.91 6.61
CA TRP A 56 -6.20 -3.09 5.75
C TRP A 56 -4.87 -3.38 5.06
N ALA A 57 -4.17 -2.34 4.60
CA ALA A 57 -2.88 -2.43 3.94
C ALA A 57 -1.76 -2.92 4.88
N THR A 58 -1.75 -2.40 6.11
CA THR A 58 -0.65 -2.64 7.06
C THR A 58 -0.94 -3.73 8.08
N GLY A 59 -2.18 -4.25 8.12
CA GLY A 59 -2.63 -5.20 9.14
C GLY A 59 -2.61 -4.64 10.58
N LYS A 60 -2.19 -3.38 10.78
CA LYS A 60 -2.15 -2.73 12.10
C LYS A 60 -3.50 -2.12 12.41
N LYS A 61 -4.06 -2.49 13.57
CA LYS A 61 -5.22 -1.83 14.17
C LYS A 61 -4.94 -0.32 14.27
N SER A 62 -5.83 0.52 13.75
CA SER A 62 -5.69 1.98 13.87
C SER A 62 -5.57 2.32 15.35
N ILE A 63 -4.48 2.98 15.70
CA ILE A 63 -4.37 3.70 16.95
C ILE A 63 -4.93 5.08 16.64
N ASN A 64 -6.20 5.26 16.96
CA ASN A 64 -6.93 6.49 16.75
C ASN A 64 -6.12 7.64 17.39
N LYS A 65 -5.56 8.56 16.58
CA LYS A 65 -4.70 9.64 17.10
C LYS A 65 -5.46 10.61 18.02
N ASN A 66 -6.80 10.53 18.04
CA ASN A 66 -7.65 11.26 18.98
C ASN A 66 -7.62 10.69 20.42
N ASP A 67 -7.00 9.54 20.65
CA ASP A 67 -6.76 8.97 22.01
C ASP A 67 -5.46 9.51 22.66
N LYS A 68 -4.83 10.51 22.03
CA LYS A 68 -3.64 11.23 22.57
C LYS A 68 -3.90 12.70 22.87
N LYS A 69 -5.16 13.08 23.09
CA LYS A 69 -5.52 14.33 23.79
C LYS A 69 -6.21 13.98 25.10
N ILE A 70 -5.40 13.53 26.06
CA ILE A 70 -5.66 13.73 27.49
C ILE A 70 -4.82 14.93 27.90
#